data_AF-A0AAU2X6H1-F1
#
_entry.id   AF-A0AAU2X6H1-F1
#
_cell.length_a   1.000
_cell.length_b   1.000
_cell.length_c   1.000
_cell.angle_alpha   90.00
_cell.angle_beta   90.00
_cell.angle_gamma   90.00
#
_symmetry.space_group_name_H-M   'P 1'
#
loop_
_entity.id
_entity.type
_entity.pdbx_description
1 polymer ?
#
loop_
_entity_poly.entity_id
_entity_poly.type
_entity_poly.pdbx_seq_one_letter_code
_entity_poly.pdbx_strand_id
1 'polypeptide(L)'
;MPPTERPASDIPFERLFPQLDDSGRERLTAAARALDLRRSLDDPARWFWNEPDPADPQPEPESQPHVLGTALLLYESDGDWLELGLDVWHQEGPRVSVTATVEVACWCELDHNMHAVQRAEWTADGGQALVEAFNAAALSVIRRIEGPRDPRDLRTRAGLPNPPEPVPDPDDGSPVDGGMAPSHHTP
;
A
#
# COMPACT_ATOMS: atom_id res chain seq x y z
N MET A 1 -9.89 3.70 19.89
CA MET A 1 -9.77 2.23 19.77
C MET A 1 -8.85 1.94 18.61
N PRO A 2 -7.98 0.90 18.64
CA PRO A 2 -7.23 0.53 17.44
C PRO A 2 -8.23 0.19 16.32
N PRO A 3 -7.92 0.55 15.06
CA PRO A 3 -8.76 0.15 13.93
C PRO A 3 -8.90 -1.37 13.94
N THR A 4 -10.13 -1.87 13.78
CA THR A 4 -10.37 -3.31 13.77
C THR A 4 -10.02 -3.83 12.37
N GLU A 5 -8.85 -4.42 12.22
CA GLU A 5 -8.38 -5.04 10.98
C GLU A 5 -9.09 -6.39 10.76
N ARG A 6 -9.60 -6.63 9.55
CA ARG A 6 -10.36 -7.85 9.21
C ARG A 6 -10.07 -8.34 7.78
N PRO A 7 -10.29 -9.63 7.48
CA PRO A 7 -10.15 -10.16 6.12
C PRO A 7 -11.26 -9.65 5.18
N ALA A 8 -11.06 -9.79 3.86
CA ALA A 8 -12.04 -9.37 2.86
C ALA A 8 -13.44 -10.00 3.01
N SER A 9 -13.54 -11.18 3.63
CA SER A 9 -14.82 -11.85 3.90
C SER A 9 -15.71 -11.11 4.88
N ASP A 10 -15.12 -10.23 5.69
CA ASP A 10 -15.78 -9.58 6.80
C ASP A 10 -16.20 -8.15 6.47
N ILE A 11 -15.83 -7.66 5.28
CA ILE A 11 -16.22 -6.34 4.80
C ILE A 11 -17.74 -6.30 4.65
N PRO A 12 -18.44 -5.42 5.37
CA PRO A 12 -19.90 -5.34 5.33
C PRO A 12 -20.35 -4.49 4.13
N PHE A 13 -20.14 -4.97 2.90
CA PHE A 13 -20.44 -4.21 1.68
C PHE A 13 -21.90 -3.76 1.58
N GLU A 14 -22.83 -4.51 2.18
CA GLU A 14 -24.24 -4.13 2.29
C GLU A 14 -24.47 -2.87 3.14
N ARG A 15 -23.62 -2.65 4.15
CA ARG A 15 -23.66 -1.44 5.01
C ARG A 15 -22.88 -0.29 4.40
N LEU A 16 -21.69 -0.56 3.84
CA LEU A 16 -20.81 0.46 3.27
C LEU A 16 -21.34 1.01 1.94
N PHE A 17 -22.00 0.18 1.14
CA PHE A 17 -22.50 0.54 -0.19
C PHE A 17 -23.93 0.03 -0.42
N PRO A 18 -24.94 0.66 0.24
CA PRO A 18 -26.33 0.21 0.20
C PRO A 18 -26.96 0.24 -1.21
N GLN A 19 -26.35 0.95 -2.15
CA GLN A 19 -26.77 1.00 -3.56
C GLN A 19 -26.39 -0.24 -4.37
N LEU A 20 -25.59 -1.16 -3.82
CA LEU A 20 -25.23 -2.41 -4.49
C LEU A 20 -26.34 -3.45 -4.38
N ASP A 21 -26.54 -4.20 -5.45
CA ASP A 21 -27.30 -5.46 -5.41
C ASP A 21 -26.39 -6.63 -4.95
N ASP A 22 -26.95 -7.83 -4.85
CA ASP A 22 -26.21 -9.03 -4.43
C ASP A 22 -25.04 -9.33 -5.37
N SER A 23 -25.25 -9.20 -6.69
CA SER A 23 -24.20 -9.46 -7.67
C SER A 23 -23.05 -8.46 -7.56
N GLY A 24 -23.35 -7.17 -7.34
CA GLY A 24 -22.37 -6.13 -7.09
C GLY A 24 -21.53 -6.46 -5.85
N ARG A 25 -22.19 -6.83 -4.74
CA ARG A 25 -21.50 -7.25 -3.51
C ARG A 25 -20.58 -8.44 -3.72
N GLU A 26 -21.07 -9.50 -4.37
CA GLU A 26 -20.27 -10.69 -4.69
C GLU A 26 -19.01 -10.33 -5.50
N ARG A 27 -19.14 -9.41 -6.46
CA ARG A 27 -18.01 -8.94 -7.28
C ARG A 27 -16.99 -8.14 -6.47
N LEU A 28 -17.42 -7.25 -5.57
CA LEU A 28 -16.49 -6.54 -4.68
C LEU A 28 -15.78 -7.51 -3.74
N THR A 29 -16.50 -8.47 -3.14
CA THR A 29 -15.91 -9.51 -2.30
C THR A 29 -14.89 -10.35 -3.06
N ALA A 30 -15.20 -10.75 -4.31
CA ALA A 30 -14.26 -11.50 -5.14
C ALA A 30 -12.98 -10.69 -5.44
N ALA A 31 -13.10 -9.40 -5.75
CA ALA A 31 -11.96 -8.52 -5.99
C ALA A 31 -11.11 -8.31 -4.73
N ALA A 32 -11.74 -8.08 -3.58
CA ALA A 32 -11.05 -7.92 -2.31
C ALA A 32 -10.32 -9.21 -1.90
N ARG A 33 -10.95 -10.38 -2.06
CA ARG A 33 -10.31 -11.68 -1.84
C ARG A 33 -9.14 -11.93 -2.79
N ALA A 34 -9.23 -11.48 -4.05
CA ALA A 34 -8.14 -11.61 -4.99
C ALA A 34 -6.90 -10.84 -4.53
N LEU A 35 -7.06 -9.69 -3.85
CA LEU A 35 -5.96 -8.98 -3.20
C LEU A 35 -5.42 -9.73 -1.99
N ASP A 36 -6.29 -10.22 -1.11
CA ASP A 36 -5.88 -11.00 0.07
C ASP A 36 -5.02 -12.21 -0.30
N LEU A 37 -5.37 -12.90 -1.40
CA LEU A 37 -4.60 -14.04 -1.91
C LEU A 37 -3.19 -13.70 -2.41
N ARG A 38 -2.86 -12.40 -2.59
CA ARG A 38 -1.53 -11.95 -3.02
C ARG A 38 -0.66 -11.41 -1.90
N ARG A 39 -1.19 -11.33 -0.68
CA ARG A 39 -0.45 -10.89 0.50
C ARG A 39 0.60 -11.93 0.90
N SER A 40 1.72 -11.46 1.48
CA SER A 40 2.69 -12.34 2.10
C SER A 40 2.13 -12.92 3.40
N LEU A 41 2.73 -14.00 3.91
CA LEU A 41 2.33 -14.56 5.21
C LEU A 41 2.64 -13.61 6.37
N ASP A 42 3.63 -12.73 6.18
CA ASP A 42 4.08 -11.77 7.19
C ASP A 42 3.27 -10.44 7.15
N ASP A 43 2.46 -10.24 6.10
CA ASP A 43 1.51 -9.14 5.97
C ASP A 43 0.06 -9.68 5.95
N PRO A 44 -0.53 -10.01 7.11
CA PRO A 44 -1.88 -10.57 7.15
C PRO A 44 -2.90 -9.64 6.47
N ALA A 45 -4.02 -10.21 6.01
CA ALA A 45 -5.07 -9.44 5.36
C ALA A 45 -5.61 -8.30 6.22
N ARG A 46 -5.39 -7.06 5.77
CA ARG A 46 -5.78 -5.82 6.46
C ARG A 46 -6.74 -5.02 5.60
N TRP A 47 -8.04 -5.24 5.80
CA TRP A 47 -9.05 -4.28 5.40
C TRP A 47 -9.46 -3.44 6.60
N PHE A 48 -9.65 -2.15 6.36
CA PHE A 48 -10.13 -1.20 7.35
C PHE A 48 -11.26 -0.37 6.74
N TRP A 49 -12.25 -0.06 7.55
CA TRP A 49 -13.40 0.77 7.16
C TRP A 49 -13.88 1.54 8.39
N ASN A 50 -14.45 2.71 8.14
CA ASN A 50 -15.12 3.47 9.18
C ASN A 50 -16.57 2.99 9.26
N GLU A 51 -16.91 2.25 10.33
CA GLU A 51 -18.32 2.03 10.64
C GLU A 51 -18.91 3.35 11.16
N PRO A 52 -20.08 3.79 10.67
CA PRO A 52 -20.79 4.90 11.29
C PRO A 52 -21.01 4.58 12.77
N ASP A 53 -20.55 5.45 13.68
CA ASP A 53 -20.78 5.24 15.12
C ASP A 53 -22.29 5.36 15.38
N PRO A 54 -22.98 4.28 15.82
CA PRO A 54 -24.41 4.35 16.10
C PRO A 54 -24.75 5.30 17.26
N ALA A 55 -23.77 5.64 18.11
CA ALA A 55 -23.93 6.61 19.21
C ALA A 55 -23.67 8.06 18.77
N ASP A 56 -23.01 8.26 17.62
CA ASP A 56 -22.78 9.57 17.02
C ASP A 56 -23.34 9.59 15.58
N PRO A 57 -24.65 9.81 15.41
CA PRO A 57 -25.30 9.81 14.11
C PRO A 57 -24.93 11.01 13.23
N GLN A 58 -24.13 11.95 13.75
CA GLN A 58 -23.62 13.12 13.02
C GLN A 58 -22.15 13.37 13.38
N PRO A 59 -21.22 12.51 12.93
CA PRO A 59 -19.81 12.85 13.03
C PRO A 59 -19.60 14.20 12.35
N GLU A 60 -18.78 15.06 12.97
CA GLU A 60 -18.32 16.31 12.36
C GLU A 60 -17.91 16.02 10.90
N PRO A 61 -18.37 16.82 9.92
CA PRO A 61 -18.16 16.51 8.52
C PRO A 61 -16.68 16.64 8.19
N GLU A 62 -15.95 15.52 8.27
CA GLU A 62 -14.71 15.38 7.53
C GLU A 62 -15.02 15.63 6.06
N SER A 63 -14.18 16.43 5.40
CA SER A 63 -14.49 16.94 4.06
C SER A 63 -14.67 15.82 3.03
N GLN A 64 -14.07 14.64 3.29
CA GLN A 64 -14.19 13.42 2.49
C GLN A 64 -13.98 12.19 3.41
N PRO A 65 -15.04 11.59 3.98
CA PRO A 65 -14.88 10.45 4.86
C PRO A 65 -14.31 9.25 4.10
N HIS A 66 -13.23 8.67 4.62
CA HIS A 66 -12.69 7.39 4.18
C HIS A 66 -13.73 6.29 4.43
N VAL A 67 -14.00 5.45 3.43
CA VAL A 67 -15.04 4.41 3.51
C VAL A 67 -14.43 3.06 3.77
N LEU A 68 -13.47 2.67 2.94
CA LEU A 68 -12.88 1.34 2.91
C LEU A 68 -11.47 1.47 2.37
N GLY A 69 -10.52 0.77 2.98
CA GLY A 69 -9.14 0.80 2.56
C GLY A 69 -8.43 -0.50 2.86
N THR A 70 -7.32 -0.70 2.16
CA THR A 70 -6.39 -1.80 2.39
C THR A 70 -5.00 -1.39 1.94
N ALA A 71 -3.99 -1.85 2.67
CA ALA A 71 -2.58 -1.63 2.37
C ALA A 71 -1.84 -2.98 2.35
N LEU A 72 -0.99 -3.19 1.33
CA LEU A 72 -0.16 -4.37 1.18
C LEU A 72 1.32 -3.97 1.26
N LEU A 73 2.06 -4.58 2.18
CA LEU A 73 3.50 -4.37 2.31
C LEU A 73 4.24 -5.38 1.43
N LEU A 74 5.03 -4.90 0.46
CA LEU A 74 5.68 -5.74 -0.56
C LEU A 74 7.19 -5.87 -0.42
N TYR A 75 7.80 -5.12 0.47
CA TYR A 75 9.23 -5.13 0.70
C TYR A 75 9.50 -4.61 2.11
N GLU A 76 10.33 -5.30 2.88
CA GLU A 76 10.88 -4.80 4.13
C GLU A 76 12.30 -5.37 4.23
N SER A 77 13.27 -4.68 3.61
CA SER A 77 14.69 -4.96 3.86
C SER A 77 15.35 -3.67 4.29
N ASP A 78 16.25 -3.78 5.27
CA ASP A 78 17.12 -2.68 5.70
C ASP A 78 16.37 -1.39 6.11
N GLY A 79 15.12 -1.53 6.57
CA GLY A 79 14.27 -0.40 6.97
C GLY A 79 13.67 0.40 5.80
N ASP A 80 13.77 -0.09 4.56
CA ASP A 80 13.09 0.45 3.39
C ASP A 80 11.88 -0.43 3.04
N TRP A 81 10.73 0.19 2.75
CA TRP A 81 9.52 -0.53 2.39
C TRP A 81 8.69 0.14 1.30
N LEU A 82 7.90 -0.71 0.64
CA LEU A 82 6.93 -0.38 -0.39
C LEU A 82 5.54 -0.79 0.10
N GLU A 83 4.60 0.14 0.05
CA GLU A 83 3.20 -0.11 0.34
C GLU A 83 2.36 0.08 -0.93
N LEU A 84 1.44 -0.84 -1.17
CA LEU A 84 0.40 -0.69 -2.19
C LEU A 84 -0.96 -0.49 -1.52
N GLY A 85 -1.60 0.63 -1.81
CA GLY A 85 -2.91 0.96 -1.26
C GLY A 85 -4.04 0.73 -2.26
N LEU A 86 -5.20 0.34 -1.76
CA LEU A 86 -6.49 0.59 -2.39
C LEU A 86 -7.40 1.26 -1.38
N ASP A 87 -7.95 2.43 -1.73
CA ASP A 87 -8.87 3.17 -0.87
C ASP A 87 -10.13 3.57 -1.61
N VAL A 88 -11.21 3.71 -0.84
CA VAL A 88 -12.50 4.22 -1.26
C VAL A 88 -12.83 5.41 -0.38
N TRP A 89 -13.06 6.55 -1.01
CA TRP A 89 -13.37 7.82 -0.35
C TRP A 89 -14.73 8.31 -0.80
N HIS A 90 -15.54 8.85 0.12
CA HIS A 90 -16.71 9.62 -0.28
C HIS A 90 -16.31 10.89 -1.04
N GLN A 91 -17.13 11.26 -2.01
CA GLN A 91 -17.04 12.51 -2.75
C GLN A 91 -18.37 13.28 -2.61
N GLU A 92 -18.47 14.46 -3.22
CA GLU A 92 -19.72 15.23 -3.21
C GLU A 92 -20.90 14.43 -3.78
N GLY A 93 -22.01 14.40 -3.05
CA GLY A 93 -23.23 13.69 -3.43
C GLY A 93 -23.11 12.16 -3.27
N PRO A 94 -23.69 11.35 -4.17
CA PRO A 94 -23.64 9.89 -4.07
C PRO A 94 -22.32 9.29 -4.61
N ARG A 95 -21.34 10.13 -4.94
CA ARG A 95 -20.12 9.71 -5.61
C ARG A 95 -19.10 9.17 -4.63
N VAL A 96 -18.29 8.25 -5.13
CA VAL A 96 -17.11 7.76 -4.43
C VAL A 96 -15.90 7.81 -5.36
N SER A 97 -14.73 8.01 -4.79
CA SER A 97 -13.45 7.87 -5.48
C SER A 97 -12.80 6.59 -5.01
N VAL A 98 -12.38 5.74 -5.95
CA VAL A 98 -11.58 4.55 -5.68
C VAL A 98 -10.17 4.81 -6.18
N THR A 99 -9.18 4.62 -5.33
CA THR A 99 -7.78 4.89 -5.64
C THR A 99 -6.94 3.64 -5.51
N ALA A 100 -5.92 3.52 -6.34
CA ALA A 100 -4.82 2.58 -6.16
C ALA A 100 -3.52 3.39 -6.05
N THR A 101 -2.77 3.19 -4.97
CA THR A 101 -1.54 3.92 -4.69
C THR A 101 -0.34 3.00 -4.66
N VAL A 102 0.81 3.59 -4.97
CA VAL A 102 2.10 2.98 -4.68
C VAL A 102 2.89 3.98 -3.87
N GLU A 103 3.29 3.55 -2.69
CA GLU A 103 3.89 4.41 -1.69
C GLU A 103 5.22 3.84 -1.23
N VAL A 104 6.16 4.74 -0.98
CA VAL A 104 7.51 4.40 -0.51
C VAL A 104 7.77 5.09 0.81
N ALA A 105 8.53 4.44 1.69
CA ALA A 105 8.97 5.04 2.95
C ALA A 105 9.62 6.41 2.74
N CYS A 106 9.34 7.36 3.64
CA CYS A 106 9.86 8.71 3.60
C CYS A 106 11.32 8.77 4.09
N TRP A 107 12.14 9.55 3.37
CA TRP A 107 13.50 9.93 3.78
C TRP A 107 13.75 11.44 3.64
N CYS A 108 12.67 12.23 3.70
CA CYS A 108 12.77 13.69 3.75
C CYS A 108 13.27 14.14 5.13
N GLU A 109 13.71 15.40 5.24
CA GLU A 109 14.11 16.00 6.53
C GLU A 109 12.96 15.98 7.56
N LEU A 110 11.74 16.21 7.08
CA LEU A 110 10.52 16.01 7.86
C LEU A 110 9.94 14.63 7.51
N ASP A 111 9.77 13.80 8.54
CA ASP A 111 9.15 12.50 8.38
C ASP A 111 7.64 12.63 8.13
N HIS A 112 7.21 12.16 6.97
CA HIS A 112 5.80 12.12 6.54
C HIS A 112 5.26 10.69 6.50
N ASN A 113 6.02 9.73 7.05
CA ASN A 113 5.85 8.30 6.97
C ASN A 113 6.02 7.75 5.54
N MET A 114 5.16 8.16 4.60
CA MET A 114 5.10 7.62 3.25
C MET A 114 4.95 8.72 2.18
N HIS A 115 5.44 8.44 0.98
CA HIS A 115 5.13 9.23 -0.21
C HIS A 115 4.43 8.38 -1.27
N ALA A 116 3.25 8.82 -1.71
CA ALA A 116 2.63 8.30 -2.92
C ALA A 116 3.43 8.71 -4.15
N VAL A 117 4.15 7.75 -4.74
CA VAL A 117 4.95 7.96 -5.97
C VAL A 117 4.15 7.68 -7.23
N GLN A 118 3.05 6.93 -7.10
CA GLN A 118 2.09 6.69 -8.17
C GLN A 118 0.69 6.62 -7.58
N ARG A 119 -0.27 7.19 -8.30
CA ARG A 119 -1.70 7.14 -7.95
C ARG A 119 -2.52 6.99 -9.21
N ALA A 120 -3.45 6.05 -9.18
CA ALA A 120 -4.54 5.95 -10.14
C ALA A 120 -5.86 6.14 -9.39
N GLU A 121 -6.81 6.80 -10.02
CA GLU A 121 -8.07 7.20 -9.40
C GLU A 121 -9.24 7.01 -10.36
N TRP A 122 -10.34 6.46 -9.85
CA TRP A 122 -11.57 6.20 -10.57
C TRP A 122 -12.76 6.75 -9.78
N THR A 123 -13.48 7.70 -10.36
CA THR A 123 -14.73 8.20 -9.78
C THR A 123 -15.90 7.31 -10.19
N ALA A 124 -16.74 6.94 -9.22
CA ALA A 124 -17.94 6.17 -9.44
C ALA A 124 -19.19 6.95 -9.01
N ASP A 125 -20.19 6.99 -9.89
CA ASP A 125 -21.50 7.59 -9.64
C ASP A 125 -22.56 6.47 -9.72
N GLY A 126 -22.77 5.77 -8.60
CA GLY A 126 -23.70 4.64 -8.47
C GLY A 126 -23.05 3.26 -8.37
N GLY A 127 -23.88 2.24 -8.13
CA GLY A 127 -23.44 0.88 -7.77
C GLY A 127 -22.60 0.17 -8.84
N GLN A 128 -23.05 0.14 -10.09
CA GLN A 128 -22.29 -0.52 -11.16
C GLN A 128 -20.94 0.16 -11.42
N ALA A 129 -20.90 1.50 -11.45
CA ALA A 129 -19.68 2.26 -11.61
C ALA A 129 -18.68 2.00 -10.45
N LEU A 130 -19.18 1.84 -9.22
CA LEU A 130 -18.36 1.46 -8.07
C LEU A 130 -17.75 0.07 -8.26
N VAL A 131 -18.53 -0.93 -8.69
CA VAL A 131 -18.02 -2.28 -8.96
C VAL A 131 -16.91 -2.23 -10.02
N GLU A 132 -17.08 -1.44 -11.08
CA GLU A 132 -16.08 -1.30 -12.14
C GLU A 132 -14.81 -0.59 -11.65
N ALA A 133 -14.95 0.52 -10.92
CA ALA A 133 -13.85 1.27 -10.31
C ALA A 133 -13.06 0.43 -9.31
N PHE A 134 -13.74 -0.29 -8.42
CA PHE A 134 -13.13 -1.18 -7.44
C PHE A 134 -12.34 -2.32 -8.10
N ASN A 135 -12.91 -2.96 -9.12
CA ASN A 135 -12.20 -3.99 -9.89
C ASN A 135 -10.97 -3.42 -10.61
N ALA A 136 -11.08 -2.23 -11.21
CA ALA A 136 -9.97 -1.59 -11.89
C ALA A 136 -8.82 -1.26 -10.92
N ALA A 137 -9.15 -0.73 -9.74
CA ALA A 137 -8.19 -0.46 -8.68
C ALA A 137 -7.52 -1.73 -8.17
N ALA A 138 -8.30 -2.77 -7.84
CA ALA A 138 -7.77 -4.04 -7.36
C ALA A 138 -6.83 -4.68 -8.40
N LEU A 139 -7.22 -4.69 -9.69
CA LEU A 139 -6.34 -5.17 -10.77
C LEU A 139 -5.08 -4.30 -10.93
N SER A 140 -5.18 -3.00 -10.70
CA SER A 140 -4.01 -2.11 -10.72
C SER A 140 -3.00 -2.48 -9.63
N VAL A 141 -3.49 -2.70 -8.40
CA VAL A 141 -2.66 -3.16 -7.28
C VAL A 141 -2.05 -4.52 -7.59
N ILE A 142 -2.85 -5.51 -8.04
CA ILE A 142 -2.35 -6.86 -8.37
C ILE A 142 -1.25 -6.81 -9.45
N ARG A 143 -1.46 -6.03 -10.52
CA ARG A 143 -0.42 -5.86 -11.55
C ARG A 143 0.85 -5.22 -11.00
N ARG A 144 0.72 -4.32 -10.02
CA ARG A 144 1.88 -3.69 -9.39
C ARG A 144 2.65 -4.64 -8.50
N ILE A 145 1.97 -5.57 -7.82
CA ILE A 145 2.60 -6.68 -7.12
C ILE A 145 3.52 -7.42 -8.12
N GLU A 146 3.09 -7.70 -9.34
CA GLU A 146 3.90 -8.44 -10.31
C GLU A 146 4.98 -7.60 -11.05
N GLY A 147 4.99 -6.27 -10.85
CA GLY A 147 5.89 -5.33 -11.53
C GLY A 147 7.20 -5.02 -10.79
N PRO A 148 8.00 -4.06 -11.29
CA PRO A 148 9.21 -3.59 -10.61
C PRO A 148 8.90 -3.07 -9.20
N ARG A 149 9.73 -3.45 -8.22
CA ARG A 149 9.46 -3.21 -6.79
C ARG A 149 10.53 -2.40 -6.06
N ASP A 150 11.64 -2.05 -6.70
CA ASP A 150 12.73 -1.33 -6.03
C ASP A 150 12.24 0.06 -5.55
N PRO A 151 12.14 0.29 -4.23
CA PRO A 151 11.72 1.57 -3.68
C PRO A 151 12.66 2.72 -4.06
N ARG A 152 13.97 2.45 -4.24
CA ARG A 152 14.96 3.48 -4.61
C ARG A 152 14.77 3.97 -6.04
N ASP A 153 14.53 3.06 -6.98
CA ASP A 153 14.20 3.41 -8.36
C ASP A 153 12.88 4.21 -8.44
N LEU A 154 11.92 3.87 -7.58
CA LEU A 154 10.64 4.56 -7.50
C LEU A 154 10.80 5.98 -6.96
N ARG A 155 11.55 6.16 -5.87
CA ARG A 155 11.88 7.49 -5.32
C ARG A 155 12.63 8.34 -6.31
N THR A 156 13.65 7.78 -6.95
CA THR A 156 14.49 8.49 -7.94
C THR A 156 13.64 9.03 -9.09
N ARG A 157 12.70 8.23 -9.60
CA ARG A 157 11.76 8.68 -10.65
C ARG A 157 10.77 9.74 -10.16
N ALA A 158 10.41 9.72 -8.88
CA ALA A 158 9.54 10.72 -8.26
C ALA A 158 10.28 11.98 -7.78
N GLY A 159 11.62 12.04 -7.91
CA GLY A 159 12.43 13.15 -7.40
C GLY A 159 12.52 13.20 -5.88
N LEU A 160 12.35 12.06 -5.20
CA LEU A 160 12.40 11.93 -3.74
C LEU A 160 13.78 11.48 -3.26
N PRO A 161 14.19 11.84 -2.03
CA PRO A 161 15.46 11.40 -1.45
C PRO A 161 15.45 9.88 -1.20
N ASN A 162 16.60 9.23 -1.42
CA ASN A 162 16.81 7.84 -1.05
C ASN A 162 17.36 7.73 0.38
N PRO A 163 17.18 6.57 1.05
CA PRO A 163 17.88 6.31 2.30
C PRO A 163 19.39 6.48 2.13
N PRO A 164 20.12 6.86 3.20
CA PRO A 164 21.58 6.85 3.17
C PRO A 164 22.09 5.45 2.78
N GLU A 165 23.23 5.40 2.09
CA GLU A 165 23.87 4.13 1.77
C GLU A 165 24.19 3.36 3.07
N PRO A 166 24.01 2.03 3.10
CA PRO A 166 24.42 1.22 4.23
C PRO A 166 25.91 1.48 4.51
N VAL A 167 26.26 1.71 5.78
CA VAL A 167 27.66 1.76 6.17
C VAL A 167 28.19 0.32 6.09
N PRO A 168 29.25 0.05 5.31
CA PRO A 168 29.81 -1.30 5.21
C PRO A 168 30.22 -1.79 6.61
N ASP A 169 29.81 -3.00 6.95
CA ASP A 169 30.10 -3.60 8.25
C ASP A 169 31.63 -3.78 8.38
N PRO A 170 32.29 -3.18 9.39
CA PRO A 170 33.75 -3.26 9.51
C PRO A 170 34.29 -4.69 9.70
N ASP A 171 33.43 -5.67 9.99
CA ASP A 171 33.77 -7.07 10.23
C ASP A 171 33.53 -8.02 9.02
N ASP A 172 33.19 -7.52 7.83
CA ASP A 172 32.99 -8.35 6.61
C ASP A 172 34.21 -9.19 6.21
N GLY A 173 35.43 -8.81 6.65
CA GLY A 173 36.59 -9.69 6.52
C GLY A 173 36.98 -10.03 5.07
N SER A 174 36.51 -9.27 4.07
CA SER A 174 37.08 -9.33 2.71
C SER A 174 38.60 -9.29 2.81
N PRO A 175 39.31 -10.36 2.39
CA PRO A 175 40.73 -10.49 2.61
C PRO A 175 41.42 -9.36 1.85
N VAL A 176 42.11 -8.50 2.61
CA VAL A 176 43.14 -7.62 2.06
C VAL A 176 44.12 -8.52 1.32
N ASP A 177 44.11 -8.44 -0.01
CA ASP A 177 44.99 -9.17 -0.90
C ASP A 177 46.43 -8.83 -0.50
N GLY A 178 47.03 -9.72 0.27
CA GLY A 178 48.30 -9.55 0.93
C GLY A 178 49.40 -9.54 -0.11
N GLY A 179 49.72 -8.35 -0.61
CA GLY A 179 50.86 -8.11 -1.48
C GLY A 179 52.12 -8.78 -0.93
N MET A 180 52.54 -9.83 -1.63
CA MET A 180 53.71 -10.62 -1.32
C MET A 180 54.97 -9.76 -1.49
N ALA A 181 55.58 -9.33 -0.39
CA ALA A 181 56.85 -8.62 -0.41
C ALA A 181 58.02 -9.59 -0.69
N PRO A 182 58.98 -9.22 -1.55
CA PRO A 182 60.10 -10.09 -1.89
C PRO A 182 61.11 -10.16 -0.73
N SER A 183 61.44 -11.38 -0.32
CA SER A 183 62.52 -11.62 0.64
C SER A 183 63.87 -11.40 -0.02
N HIS A 184 64.61 -10.37 0.43
CA HIS A 184 66.02 -10.21 0.13
C HIS A 184 66.84 -11.15 1.01
N HIS A 185 67.47 -12.14 0.38
CA HIS A 185 68.63 -12.85 0.93
C HIS A 185 69.88 -12.02 0.65
N THR A 186 70.66 -11.76 1.69
CA THR A 186 72.02 -11.20 1.61
C THR A 186 72.95 -12.21 2.30
N PRO A 187 74.17 -12.43 1.77
CA PRO A 187 74.90 -13.70 1.82
C PRO A 187 75.63 -14.00 3.13
#